data_AF-A0A946JXJ2-F1
#
_entry.id   AF-A0A946JXJ2-F1
#
_cell.length_a   1.000
_cell.length_b   1.000
_cell.length_c   1.000
_cell.angle_alpha   90.00
_cell.angle_beta   90.00
_cell.angle_gamma   90.00
#
_symmetry.space_group_name_H-M   'P 1'
#
loop_
_entity.id
_entity.type
_entity.pdbx_description
1 polymer ?
#
loop_
_entity_poly.entity_id
_entity_poly.type
_entity_poly.pdbx_seq_one_letter_code
_entity_poly.pdbx_strand_id
1 'polypeptide(L)'
;DDDPQQQKCDDRVLASYLNGLINEKRGKQDGTQPEPEDKLDNNIIFKKLKIALNLKAGDILRIMALVDFTISKHELSALFRKKGHKHYRECQEQILRNFLHGIQVEYRDKTEARPSA
;
A
#
# COMPACT_ATOMS: atom_id res chain seq x y z
N ASP A 1 -0.33 22.95 -1.28
CA ASP A 1 0.72 22.25 -2.06
C ASP A 1 2.00 23.04 -2.28
N ASP A 2 2.28 24.13 -1.56
CA ASP A 2 3.56 24.86 -1.62
C ASP A 2 4.34 24.72 -0.30
N ASP A 3 4.57 23.48 0.14
CA ASP A 3 5.54 23.26 1.22
C ASP A 3 6.95 23.23 0.60
N PRO A 4 7.85 24.18 0.93
CA PRO A 4 9.21 24.21 0.38
C PRO A 4 10.06 22.99 0.77
N GLN A 5 9.59 22.18 1.74
CA GLN A 5 10.23 20.92 2.13
C GLN A 5 9.72 19.73 1.31
N GLN A 6 8.69 19.90 0.48
CA GLN A 6 8.17 18.85 -0.38
C GLN A 6 9.16 18.52 -1.50
N GLN A 7 9.82 17.38 -1.39
CA GLN A 7 10.71 16.86 -2.43
C GLN A 7 10.00 15.83 -3.30
N LYS A 8 10.18 15.91 -4.62
CA LYS A 8 9.70 14.88 -5.54
C LYS A 8 10.40 13.55 -5.23
N CYS A 9 9.61 12.52 -4.94
CA CYS A 9 10.10 11.16 -4.82
C CYS A 9 10.19 10.53 -6.22
N ASP A 10 11.33 9.95 -6.54
CA ASP A 10 11.52 9.20 -7.78
C ASP A 10 10.80 7.84 -7.69
N ASP A 11 10.04 7.49 -8.73
CA ASP A 11 9.24 6.26 -8.76
C ASP A 11 10.08 5.02 -8.53
N ARG A 12 11.28 4.95 -9.11
CA ARG A 12 12.18 3.81 -8.99
C ARG A 12 12.76 3.70 -7.58
N VAL A 13 13.03 4.84 -6.94
CA VAL A 13 13.46 4.89 -5.53
C VAL A 13 12.33 4.37 -4.63
N LEU A 14 11.10 4.85 -4.81
CA LEU A 14 9.95 4.39 -4.04
C LEU A 14 9.65 2.90 -4.29
N ALA A 15 9.76 2.44 -5.53
CA ALA A 15 9.56 1.03 -5.89
C ALA A 15 10.59 0.13 -5.20
N SER A 16 11.85 0.57 -5.16
CA SER A 16 12.94 -0.12 -4.47
C SER A 16 12.68 -0.19 -2.97
N TYR A 17 12.25 0.93 -2.36
CA TYR A 17 11.87 0.96 -0.95
C TYR A 17 10.74 -0.03 -0.63
N LEU A 18 9.66 -0.02 -1.43
CA LEU A 18 8.51 -0.91 -1.22
C LEU A 18 8.89 -2.38 -1.40
N ASN A 19 9.77 -2.71 -2.34
CA ASN A 19 10.33 -4.05 -2.49
C ASN A 19 11.16 -4.45 -1.25
N GLY A 20 12.00 -3.53 -0.75
CA GLY A 20 12.76 -3.72 0.48
C GLY A 20 11.86 -3.97 1.69
N LEU A 21 10.78 -3.19 1.83
CA LEU A 21 9.78 -3.33 2.89
C LEU A 21 9.06 -4.69 2.85
N ILE A 22 8.73 -5.19 1.65
CA ILE A 22 8.19 -6.54 1.48
C ILE A 22 9.20 -7.57 1.99
N ASN A 23 10.46 -7.46 1.57
CA ASN A 23 11.52 -8.39 1.97
C ASN A 23 11.78 -8.36 3.48
N GLU A 24 11.77 -7.19 4.10
CA GLU A 24 11.94 -7.02 5.54
C GLU A 24 10.80 -7.70 6.32
N LYS A 25 9.54 -7.51 5.92
CA LYS A 25 8.38 -8.00 6.66
C LYS A 25 7.97 -9.44 6.34
N ARG A 26 8.24 -9.90 5.12
CA ARG A 26 7.78 -11.20 4.61
C ARG A 26 8.91 -12.20 4.40
N GLY A 27 10.16 -11.74 4.48
CA GLY A 27 11.32 -12.50 4.05
C GLY A 27 11.57 -12.34 2.55
N LYS A 28 12.81 -12.60 2.13
CA LYS A 28 13.17 -12.66 0.72
C LYS A 28 12.52 -13.89 0.09
N GLN A 29 11.93 -13.71 -1.09
CA GLN A 29 11.45 -14.86 -1.86
C GLN A 29 12.63 -15.69 -2.36
N ASP A 30 12.52 -17.02 -2.34
CA ASP A 30 13.52 -17.88 -2.99
C ASP A 30 13.52 -17.65 -4.51
N GLY A 31 14.71 -17.40 -5.07
CA GLY A 31 14.91 -17.15 -6.50
C GLY A 31 14.91 -15.66 -6.89
N THR A 32 14.47 -15.38 -8.11
CA THR A 32 14.56 -14.04 -8.73
C THR A 32 13.72 -13.01 -7.97
N GLN A 33 14.37 -11.95 -7.49
CA GLN A 33 13.67 -10.82 -6.89
C GLN A 33 13.01 -9.98 -7.98
N PRO A 34 11.79 -9.46 -7.76
CA PRO A 34 11.18 -8.53 -8.70
C PRO A 34 12.03 -7.26 -8.80
N GLU A 35 12.36 -6.86 -10.03
CA GLU A 35 13.00 -5.59 -10.27
C GLU A 35 12.06 -4.43 -9.87
N PRO A 36 12.60 -3.32 -9.34
CA PRO A 36 11.81 -2.12 -9.08
C PRO A 36 11.17 -1.60 -10.38
N GLU A 37 9.89 -1.25 -10.31
CA GLU A 37 9.17 -0.65 -11.42
C GLU A 37 9.70 0.75 -11.76
N ASP A 38 9.90 1.05 -13.05
CA ASP A 38 10.34 2.38 -13.50
C ASP A 38 9.26 3.45 -13.37
N LYS A 39 7.99 3.03 -13.32
CA LYS A 39 6.83 3.89 -13.09
C LYS A 39 5.90 3.27 -12.07
N LEU A 40 5.50 4.06 -11.09
CA LEU A 40 4.53 3.64 -10.09
C LEU A 40 3.16 4.21 -10.39
N ASP A 41 2.15 3.38 -10.19
CA ASP A 41 0.77 3.83 -10.06
C ASP A 41 0.22 3.43 -8.69
N ASN A 42 -0.92 4.00 -8.32
CA ASN A 42 -1.56 3.74 -7.04
C ASN A 42 -1.92 2.25 -6.85
N ASN A 43 -2.23 1.52 -7.93
CA ASN A 43 -2.53 0.10 -7.85
C ASN A 43 -1.28 -0.70 -7.45
N ILE A 44 -0.12 -0.38 -8.02
CA ILE A 44 1.17 -1.00 -7.69
C ILE A 44 1.52 -0.70 -6.23
N ILE A 45 1.45 0.56 -5.81
CA ILE A 45 1.75 0.98 -4.43
C ILE A 45 0.86 0.22 -3.44
N PHE A 46 -0.47 0.24 -3.66
CA PHE A 46 -1.43 -0.45 -2.80
C PHE A 46 -1.14 -1.96 -2.75
N LYS A 47 -0.86 -2.59 -3.90
CA LYS A 47 -0.54 -4.02 -3.96
C LYS A 47 0.72 -4.36 -3.16
N LYS A 48 1.79 -3.55 -3.27
CA LYS A 48 3.03 -3.77 -2.52
C LYS A 48 2.82 -3.62 -1.02
N LEU A 49 2.09 -2.57 -0.58
CA LEU A 49 1.75 -2.38 0.83
C LEU A 49 0.91 -3.52 1.39
N LYS A 50 -0.10 -3.98 0.65
CA LYS A 50 -0.90 -5.15 1.01
C LYS A 50 -0.03 -6.38 1.26
N ILE A 51 0.93 -6.66 0.36
CA ILE A 51 1.83 -7.80 0.47
C ILE A 51 2.76 -7.63 1.68
N ALA A 52 3.40 -6.46 1.81
CA ALA A 52 4.32 -6.14 2.89
C ALA A 52 3.67 -6.33 4.27
N LEU A 53 2.42 -5.87 4.42
CA LEU A 53 1.67 -5.94 5.66
C LEU A 53 0.86 -7.25 5.81
N ASN A 54 0.96 -8.19 4.85
CA ASN A 54 0.24 -9.46 4.85
C ASN A 54 -1.29 -9.33 4.98
N LEU A 55 -1.86 -8.30 4.36
CA LEU A 55 -3.29 -7.98 4.48
C LEU A 55 -4.12 -8.82 3.52
N LYS A 56 -5.17 -9.45 4.06
CA LYS A 56 -6.25 -10.06 3.28
C LYS A 56 -7.30 -9.00 2.93
N ALA A 57 -8.20 -9.35 2.01
CA ALA A 57 -9.28 -8.44 1.62
C ALA A 57 -10.11 -7.96 2.82
N GLY A 58 -10.42 -8.87 3.77
CA GLY A 58 -11.15 -8.51 4.99
C GLY A 58 -10.40 -7.51 5.87
N ASP A 59 -9.08 -7.65 6.00
CA ASP A 59 -8.26 -6.72 6.78
C ASP A 59 -8.28 -5.33 6.16
N ILE A 60 -8.13 -5.24 4.83
CA ILE A 60 -8.20 -3.97 4.12
C ILE A 60 -9.57 -3.32 4.32
N LEU A 61 -10.67 -4.08 4.16
CA LEU A 61 -12.01 -3.54 4.37
C LEU A 61 -12.19 -2.98 5.78
N ARG A 62 -11.69 -3.70 6.80
CA ARG A 62 -11.71 -3.24 8.19
C ARG A 62 -10.89 -1.96 8.37
N ILE A 63 -9.70 -1.89 7.78
CA ILE A 63 -8.80 -0.73 7.85
C ILE A 63 -9.45 0.50 7.19
N MET A 64 -10.08 0.35 6.02
CA MET A 64 -10.78 1.46 5.35
C MET A 64 -11.96 1.96 6.18
N ALA A 65 -12.66 1.05 6.88
CA ALA A 65 -13.78 1.41 7.74
C ALA A 65 -13.37 2.22 8.98
N LEU A 66 -12.09 2.17 9.42
CA LEU A 66 -11.58 3.00 10.53
C LEU A 66 -11.58 4.50 10.20
N VAL A 67 -11.62 4.84 8.92
CA VAL A 67 -11.64 6.23 8.42
C VAL A 67 -12.92 6.54 7.66
N ASP A 68 -14.01 5.85 8.01
CA ASP A 68 -15.34 5.99 7.43
C ASP A 68 -15.39 5.81 5.90
N PHE A 69 -14.41 5.09 5.33
CA PHE A 69 -14.37 4.80 3.90
C PHE A 69 -14.87 3.39 3.60
N THR A 70 -15.96 3.30 2.84
CA THR A 70 -16.54 2.03 2.43
C THR A 70 -16.14 1.69 0.99
N ILE A 71 -15.64 0.48 0.78
CA ILE A 71 -15.39 -0.11 -0.54
C ILE A 71 -15.92 -1.54 -0.54
N SER A 72 -16.57 -1.99 -1.61
CA SER A 72 -17.04 -3.37 -1.68
C SER A 72 -15.89 -4.36 -1.93
N LYS A 73 -16.11 -5.64 -1.60
CA LYS A 73 -15.17 -6.73 -1.95
C LYS A 73 -14.88 -6.79 -3.45
N HIS A 74 -15.87 -6.48 -4.28
CA HIS A 74 -15.74 -6.52 -5.74
C HIS A 74 -14.89 -5.36 -6.25
N GLU A 75 -15.13 -4.15 -5.77
CA GLU A 75 -14.32 -2.97 -6.10
C GLU A 75 -12.87 -3.17 -5.64
N LEU A 76 -12.67 -3.65 -4.41
CA LEU A 76 -11.34 -3.94 -3.89
C LEU A 76 -10.62 -5.00 -4.74
N SER A 77 -11.33 -6.06 -5.16
CA SER A 77 -10.77 -7.08 -6.05
C SER A 77 -10.34 -6.49 -7.40
N ALA A 78 -11.11 -5.53 -7.93
CA ALA A 78 -10.86 -4.88 -9.21
C ALA A 78 -9.55 -4.09 -9.22
N LEU A 79 -9.18 -3.46 -8.08
CA LEU A 79 -7.93 -2.71 -7.92
C LEU A 79 -6.68 -3.59 -8.05
N PHE A 80 -6.78 -4.89 -7.76
CA PHE A 80 -5.65 -5.82 -7.80
C PHE A 80 -5.59 -6.68 -9.06
N ARG A 81 -6.48 -6.44 -10.04
CA ARG A 81 -6.43 -7.11 -11.35
C ARG A 81 -5.25 -6.57 -12.16
N LYS A 82 -4.80 -7.35 -13.15
CA LYS A 82 -3.78 -6.88 -14.10
C LYS A 82 -4.39 -5.81 -15.01
N LYS A 83 -3.59 -4.80 -15.38
CA LYS A 83 -3.95 -3.80 -16.39
C LYS A 83 -4.36 -4.50 -17.69
N GLY A 84 -5.45 -4.06 -18.30
CA GLY A 84 -6.05 -4.69 -19.48
C GLY A 84 -7.10 -5.77 -19.19
N HIS A 85 -7.28 -6.20 -17.94
CA HIS A 85 -8.38 -7.10 -17.58
C HIS A 85 -9.73 -6.37 -17.63
N LYS A 86 -10.81 -7.03 -18.10
CA LYS A 86 -12.17 -6.43 -18.23
C LYS A 86 -12.76 -5.86 -16.93
N HIS A 87 -12.27 -6.33 -15.79
CA HIS A 87 -12.67 -5.86 -14.46
C HIS A 87 -11.52 -5.17 -13.72
N TYR A 88 -10.50 -4.71 -14.44
CA TYR A 88 -9.48 -3.83 -13.88
C TYR A 88 -10.09 -2.47 -13.57
N ARG A 89 -9.73 -1.92 -12.41
CA ARG A 89 -10.05 -0.54 -12.05
C ARG A 89 -8.79 0.14 -11.53
N GLU A 90 -8.58 1.36 -11.97
CA GLU A 90 -7.52 2.21 -11.46
C GLU A 90 -7.80 2.59 -10.01
N CYS A 91 -6.78 2.52 -9.17
CA CYS A 91 -6.84 2.95 -7.79
C CYS A 91 -6.74 4.48 -7.77
N GLN A 92 -7.84 5.14 -7.43
CA GLN A 92 -7.85 6.58 -7.30
C GLN A 92 -7.03 7.01 -6.08
N GLU A 93 -6.52 8.24 -6.13
CA GLU A 93 -5.72 8.83 -5.06
C GLU A 93 -6.45 8.80 -3.71
N GLN A 94 -7.75 9.12 -3.71
CA GLN A 94 -8.59 9.10 -2.51
C GLN A 94 -8.62 7.73 -1.82
N ILE A 95 -8.63 6.63 -2.60
CA ILE A 95 -8.63 5.28 -2.07
C ILE A 95 -7.29 5.00 -1.39
N LEU A 96 -6.17 5.32 -2.06
CA LEU A 96 -4.85 5.09 -1.50
C LEU A 96 -4.60 5.96 -0.25
N ARG A 97 -5.02 7.22 -0.28
CA ARG A 97 -4.93 8.15 0.86
C ARG A 97 -5.70 7.63 2.08
N ASN A 98 -6.95 7.19 1.88
CA ASN A 98 -7.75 6.63 2.96
C ASN A 98 -7.18 5.31 3.48
N PHE A 99 -6.63 4.46 2.60
CA PHE A 99 -5.94 3.26 3.04
C PHE A 99 -4.74 3.59 3.93
N LEU A 100 -3.88 4.53 3.52
CA LEU A 100 -2.72 4.96 4.31
C LEU A 100 -3.13 5.58 5.65
N HIS A 101 -4.20 6.38 5.67
CA HIS A 101 -4.75 6.92 6.91
C HIS A 101 -5.30 5.81 7.83
N GLY A 102 -6.02 4.83 7.28
CA GLY A 102 -6.48 3.67 8.03
C GLY A 102 -5.32 2.84 8.60
N ILE A 103 -4.22 2.67 7.84
CA ILE A 103 -3.00 2.01 8.34
C ILE A 103 -2.40 2.78 9.51
N GLN A 104 -2.34 4.11 9.42
CA GLN A 104 -1.87 4.95 10.52
C GLN A 104 -2.72 4.73 11.78
N VAL A 105 -4.05 4.75 11.67
CA VAL A 105 -4.96 4.49 12.81
C VAL A 105 -4.75 3.08 13.37
N GLU A 106 -4.65 2.06 12.51
CA GLU A 106 -4.53 0.65 12.94
C GLU A 106 -3.23 0.30 13.67
N TYR A 107 -2.11 0.96 13.31
CA TYR A 107 -0.77 0.58 13.76
C TYR A 107 -0.09 1.62 14.67
N ARG A 108 -0.47 2.90 14.61
CA ARG A 108 0.19 3.96 15.40
C ARG A 108 -0.09 3.82 16.89
N ASP A 109 -1.34 3.55 17.28
CA ASP A 109 -1.72 3.40 18.70
C ASP A 109 -1.10 2.16 19.36
N LYS A 110 -0.67 1.17 18.57
CA LYS A 110 0.05 -0.01 19.06
C LYS A 110 1.54 0.26 19.32
N THR A 111 2.07 1.37 18.80
CA THR A 111 3.51 1.69 18.86
C THR A 111 3.87 2.52 20.09
N GLU A 112 2.94 3.32 20.62
CA GLU A 112 3.08 4.06 21.90
C GLU A 112 3.18 3.13 23.14
N ALA A 113 3.00 1.82 22.96
CA ALA A 113 3.20 0.80 24.01
C ALA A 113 4.62 0.21 24.04
N ARG A 114 5.58 0.73 23.25
CA ARG A 114 7.00 0.38 23.40
C ARG A 114 7.65 1.40 24.33
N PRO A 115 8.05 1.04 25.57
CA PRO A 115 8.83 1.95 26.39
C PRO A 115 10.13 2.26 25.65
N SER A 116 10.50 3.54 25.61
CA SER A 116 11.82 3.98 25.21
C SER A 116 12.85 3.17 25.99
N ALA A 117 13.69 2.43 25.27
CA ALA A 117 14.99 2.00 25.80
C ALA A 117 15.96 3.18 25.74
#